data_AF-A0A4R0TZR7-F1
#
_entry.id   AF-A0A4R0TZR7-F1
#
_cell.length_a   1.000
_cell.length_b   1.000
_cell.length_c   1.000
_cell.angle_alpha   90.00
_cell.angle_beta   90.00
_cell.angle_gamma   90.00
#
_symmetry.space_group_name_H-M   'P 1'
#
loop_
_entity.id
_entity.type
_entity.pdbx_description
1 polymer ?
#
loop_
_entity_poly.entity_id
_entity_poly.type
_entity_poly.pdbx_seq_one_letter_code
_entity_poly.pdbx_strand_id
1 'polypeptide(L)' 'MTSQAIRDKVLAWHGRGYGATDTARQLGLPLEEVRAIIREGDGRPKPPCKVEFIEPPLFEE' A
#
# COMPACT_ATOMS: atom_id res chain seq x y z
N MET A 1 17.12 4.17 -12.84
CA MET A 1 17.09 4.47 -11.39
C MET A 1 16.02 5.53 -11.02
N THR A 2 14.94 5.66 -11.78
CA THR A 2 13.96 6.76 -11.60
C THR A 2 12.62 6.32 -10.99
N SER A 3 12.26 5.02 -11.06
CA SER A 3 10.93 4.54 -10.65
C SER A 3 10.73 4.41 -9.14
N GLN A 4 11.79 4.15 -8.36
CA GLN A 4 11.66 4.00 -6.89
C GLN A 4 11.40 5.33 -6.18
N ALA A 5 12.06 6.42 -6.59
CA ALA A 5 11.86 7.73 -5.99
C ALA A 5 10.45 8.29 -6.26
N ILE A 6 9.87 7.95 -7.42
CA ILE A 6 8.49 8.30 -7.76
C ILE A 6 7.51 7.49 -6.92
N ARG A 7 7.75 6.19 -6.77
CA ARG A 7 6.94 5.31 -5.90
C ARG A 7 6.90 5.79 -4.46
N ASP A 8 8.06 6.13 -3.90
CA ASP A 8 8.19 6.64 -2.54
C ASP A 8 7.40 7.94 -2.34
N LYS A 9 7.48 8.87 -3.30
CA LYS A 9 6.65 10.09 -3.29
C LYS A 9 5.16 9.76 -3.33
N VAL A 10 4.71 8.88 -4.23
CA VAL A 10 3.28 8.51 -4.31
C VAL A 10 2.79 7.93 -2.98
N LEU A 11 3.57 7.03 -2.36
CA LEU A 11 3.25 6.43 -1.06
C LEU A 11 3.21 7.46 0.07
N ALA A 12 4.17 8.40 0.10
CA ALA A 12 4.20 9.47 1.10
C ALA A 12 2.99 10.41 0.98
N TRP A 13 2.56 10.72 -0.25
CA TRP A 13 1.37 11.55 -0.50
C TRP A 13 0.08 10.82 -0.12
N HIS A 14 -0.04 9.53 -0.48
CA HIS A 14 -1.15 8.69 -0.07
C HIS A 14 -1.24 8.55 1.46
N GLY A 15 -0.11 8.40 2.15
CA GLY A 15 -0.03 8.36 3.62
C GLY A 15 -0.44 9.68 4.29
N ARG A 16 -0.35 10.81 3.58
CA ARG A 16 -0.86 12.12 4.03
C ARG A 16 -2.35 12.33 3.75
N GLY A 17 -3.03 11.38 3.11
CA GLY A 17 -4.45 11.45 2.77
C GLY A 17 -4.76 12.06 1.41
N TYR A 18 -3.75 12.30 0.57
CA TYR A 18 -3.98 12.77 -0.80
C TYR A 18 -4.47 11.63 -1.69
N GLY A 19 -5.52 11.90 -2.45
CA GLY A 19 -6.07 10.94 -3.40
C GLY A 19 -5.12 10.64 -4.57
N ALA A 20 -5.33 9.50 -5.21
CA ALA A 20 -4.56 9.07 -6.38
C ALA A 20 -4.62 10.11 -7.52
N THR A 21 -5.77 10.76 -7.71
CA THR A 21 -5.97 11.78 -8.76
C THR A 21 -5.17 13.05 -8.52
N ASP A 22 -5.12 13.50 -7.27
CA ASP A 22 -4.39 14.69 -6.88
C ASP A 22 -2.88 14.45 -7.02
N THR A 23 -2.44 13.30 -6.51
CA THR A 23 -1.06 12.81 -6.61
C THR A 23 -0.61 12.66 -8.07
N ALA A 24 -1.46 12.11 -8.95
CA ALA A 24 -1.18 11.97 -10.39
C ALA A 24 -1.00 13.33 -11.07
N ARG A 25 -1.88 14.30 -10.76
CA ARG A 25 -1.81 15.65 -11.30
C ARG A 25 -0.59 16.41 -10.77
N GLN A 26 -0.22 16.20 -9.51
CA GLN A 26 0.94 16.83 -8.87
C GLN A 26 2.28 16.30 -9.41
N LEU A 27 2.36 14.99 -9.67
CA LEU A 27 3.57 14.32 -10.17
C LEU A 27 3.63 14.27 -11.70
N GLY A 28 2.55 14.65 -12.41
CA GLY A 28 2.46 14.55 -13.87
C GLY A 28 2.45 13.11 -14.36
N LEU A 29 1.95 12.18 -13.53
CA LEU A 29 1.92 10.75 -13.83
C LEU A 29 0.53 10.32 -14.35
N PRO A 30 0.47 9.27 -15.17
CA PRO A 30 -0.80 8.68 -15.51
C PRO A 30 -1.49 8.15 -14.26
N LEU A 31 -2.80 8.40 -14.16
CA LEU A 31 -3.61 7.95 -13.03
C LEU A 31 -3.52 6.44 -12.82
N GLU A 32 -3.37 5.69 -13.91
CA GLU A 32 -3.19 4.24 -13.91
C GLU A 32 -1.88 3.83 -13.23
N GLU A 33 -0.78 4.54 -13.46
CA GLU A 33 0.48 4.30 -12.76
C GLU A 33 0.35 4.60 -11.28
N VAL A 34 -0.24 5.74 -10.90
CA VAL A 34 -0.42 6.09 -9.49
C VAL A 34 -1.31 5.07 -8.78
N ARG A 35 -2.39 4.62 -9.44
CA ARG A 35 -3.24 3.55 -8.93
C ARG A 35 -2.49 2.22 -8.84
N ALA A 36 -1.67 1.87 -9.84
CA ALA A 36 -0.85 0.67 -9.81
C ALA A 36 0.15 0.71 -8.65
N ILE A 37 0.79 1.86 -8.40
CA ILE A 37 1.73 2.06 -7.29
C ILE A 37 1.02 1.98 -5.93
N ILE A 38 -0.15 2.61 -5.77
CA ILE A 38 -0.93 2.53 -4.53
C ILE A 38 -1.44 1.10 -4.30
N ARG A 39 -1.90 0.43 -5.37
CA ARG A 39 -2.45 -0.93 -5.33
C ARG A 39 -1.37 -1.99 -5.09
N GLU A 40 -0.21 -1.82 -5.69
CA GLU A 40 0.98 -2.64 -5.44
C GLU A 40 1.63 -2.30 -4.09
N GLY A 41 1.40 -1.09 -3.58
CA GLY A 41 1.96 -0.61 -2.32
C GLY A 41 3.48 -0.56 -2.38
N ASP A 42 4.13 -0.76 -1.23
CA ASP A 42 5.59 -0.74 -1.08
C ASP A 42 6.35 -1.80 -1.92
N GLY A 43 5.65 -2.66 -2.66
CA GLY A 43 6.25 -3.80 -3.37
C GLY A 43 6.92 -4.82 -2.43
N ARG A 44 6.98 -4.55 -1.12
CA ARG A 44 7.27 -5.55 -0.10
C ARG A 44 6.17 -6.59 -0.17
N PRO A 45 6.51 -7.89 -0.28
CA PRO A 45 5.50 -8.93 -0.10
C PRO A 45 4.80 -8.61 1.21
N LYS A 46 3.48 -8.42 1.14
CA LYS A 46 2.63 -8.27 2.32
C LYS A 46 3.06 -9.44 3.23
N PRO A 47 3.66 -9.19 4.41
CA PRO A 47 4.04 -10.30 5.28
C PRO A 47 2.77 -11.13 5.42
N PRO A 48 2.83 -12.45 5.21
CA PRO A 48 1.64 -13.27 5.32
C PRO A 48 1.05 -12.94 6.68
N CYS A 49 -0.15 -12.34 6.69
CA CYS A 49 -0.93 -12.26 7.90
C CYS A 49 -1.27 -13.72 8.21
N LYS A 50 -0.36 -14.39 8.91
CA LYS A 50 -0.62 -15.62 9.61
C LYS A 50 -1.65 -15.20 10.64
N VAL A 51 -2.92 -15.34 10.30
CA VAL A 51 -3.98 -15.35 11.30
C VAL A 51 -3.69 -16.63 12.06
N GLU A 52 -2.89 -16.50 13.12
CA GLU A 52 -2.74 -17.57 14.10
C GLU A 52 -4.13 -17.71 14.70
N PHE A 53 -4.88 -18.67 14.17
CA PHE A 53 -6.16 -19.08 14.72
C PHE A 53 -5.88 -19.52 16.14
N ILE A 54 -6.25 -18.68 17.10
CA ILE A 54 -6.12 -18.99 18.51
C ILE A 54 -7.27 -19.94 18.82
N GLU A 55 -6.97 -21.24 18.90
CA GLU A 55 -7.96 -22.23 19.31
C GLU A 55 -8.43 -21.87 20.73
N PRO A 56 -9.73 -21.63 20.95
CA PRO A 56 -10.23 -21.29 22.27
C PRO A 56 -9.99 -22.48 23.22
N PRO A 57 -9.60 -22.24 24.48
CA PRO A 57 -9.37 -23.32 25.43
C PRO A 57 -10.65 -24.12 25.62
N LEU A 58 -10.53 -25.44 25.52
CA LEU A 58 -11.59 -26.38 25.83
C LEU A 58 -11.95 -26.18 27.31
N PHE A 59 -13.10 -25.61 27.60
CA PHE A 59 -13.62 -25.57 28.95
C PHE A 59 -13.99 -27.00 29.35
N GLU A 60 -13.23 -27.61 30.26
CA GLU A 60 -13.61 -28.85 30.92
C GLU A 60 -14.62 -28.51 32.03
N GLU A 61 -15.75 -29.22 32.04
CA GLU A 61 -16.91 -29.07 32.92
C GLU A 61 -16.69 -29.67 34.32
#